data_AF-A0A658IDR2-F1
#
_entry.id   AF-A0A658IDR2-F1
#
_cell.length_a   1.000
_cell.length_b   1.000
_cell.length_c   1.000
_cell.angle_alpha   90.00
_cell.angle_beta   90.00
_cell.angle_gamma   90.00
#
_symmetry.space_group_name_H-M   'P 1'
#
loop_
_entity.id
_entity.type
_entity.pdbx_description
1 polymer ?
#
loop_
_entity_poly.entity_id
_entity_poly.type
_entity_poly.pdbx_seq_one_letter_code
_entity_poly.pdbx_strand_id
1 'polypeptide(L)' 'MQDIPQSTLNETTKTEQPARIVLWEFNLTPIGGERYFFCNGVNEKGEPVTWQGRQY' A
#
# COMPACT_ATOMS: atom_id res chain seq x y z
N MET A 1 2.08 -1.78 34.02
CA MET A 1 1.88 -1.99 32.57
C MET A 1 0.40 -1.79 32.33
N GLN A 2 0.01 -0.77 31.57
CA GLN A 2 -1.38 -0.36 31.40
C GLN A 2 -1.98 -1.11 30.20
N ASP A 3 -3.15 -1.72 30.37
CA ASP A 3 -3.84 -2.44 29.29
C ASP A 3 -4.18 -1.48 28.15
N ILE A 4 -3.46 -1.62 27.03
CA ILE A 4 -3.74 -0.90 25.80
C ILE A 4 -4.97 -1.56 25.17
N PRO A 5 -6.06 -0.82 24.91
CA PRO A 5 -7.25 -1.36 24.24
C PRO A 5 -6.84 -2.04 22.92
N GLN A 6 -7.37 -3.23 22.66
CA GLN A 6 -7.08 -3.99 21.43
C GLN A 6 -7.35 -3.19 20.15
N SER A 7 -8.32 -2.26 20.19
CA SER A 7 -8.62 -1.33 19.11
C SER A 7 -7.53 -0.31 18.80
N THR A 8 -6.54 -0.16 19.67
CA THR A 8 -5.41 0.79 19.54
C THR A 8 -4.06 0.10 19.34
N LEU A 9 -4.06 -1.21 19.07
CA LEU A 9 -2.84 -1.96 18.78
C LEU A 9 -2.19 -1.42 17.50
N ASN A 10 -0.92 -1.04 17.62
CA ASN A 10 -0.10 -0.61 16.51
C ASN A 10 0.29 -1.83 15.64
N GLU A 11 0.61 -1.61 14.37
CA GLU A 11 1.16 -2.60 13.45
C GLU A 11 2.35 -3.38 14.04
N THR A 12 3.20 -2.72 14.83
CA THR A 12 4.36 -3.35 15.50
C THR A 12 3.97 -4.40 16.56
N THR A 13 2.73 -4.38 17.03
CA THR A 13 2.19 -5.37 17.99
C THR A 13 1.44 -6.52 17.32
N LYS A 14 1.28 -6.52 15.99
CA LYS A 14 0.73 -7.67 15.25
C LYS A 14 1.79 -8.77 15.10
N THR A 15 1.41 -9.99 15.45
CA THR A 15 2.30 -11.18 15.39
C THR A 15 2.55 -11.64 13.95
N GLU A 16 1.65 -11.30 13.03
CA GLU A 16 1.76 -11.58 11.60
C GLU A 16 2.28 -10.33 10.89
N GLN A 17 3.33 -10.48 10.08
CA GLN A 17 3.74 -9.39 9.19
C GLN A 17 2.62 -9.15 8.18
N PRO A 18 2.06 -7.92 8.11
CA PRO A 18 1.08 -7.60 7.07
C PRO A 18 1.73 -7.81 5.69
N ALA A 19 0.93 -8.18 4.70
CA ALA A 19 1.39 -8.25 3.32
C ALA A 19 1.99 -6.89 2.95
N ARG A 20 3.30 -6.85 2.69
CA ARG A 20 3.99 -5.61 2.34
C ARG A 20 3.60 -5.25 0.92
N ILE A 21 2.73 -4.25 0.80
CA ILE A 21 2.36 -3.66 -0.48
C ILE A 21 3.54 -2.81 -0.98
N VAL A 22 3.98 -3.07 -2.21
CA VAL A 22 5.05 -2.37 -2.90
C VAL A 22 4.43 -1.65 -4.10
N LEU A 23 4.56 -0.32 -4.10
CA LEU A 23 4.08 0.56 -5.16
C LEU A 23 5.25 0.95 -6.07
N TRP A 24 5.05 0.86 -7.39
CA TRP A 24 6.02 1.25 -8.39
C TRP A 24 5.45 2.33 -9.31
N GLU A 25 6.30 3.29 -9.69
CA GLU A 25 6.01 4.29 -10.71
C GLU A 25 7.04 4.22 -11.82
N PHE A 26 6.58 4.18 -13.06
CA PHE A 26 7.46 4.22 -14.23
C PHE A 26 7.08 5.40 -15.12
N ASN A 27 8.01 6.36 -15.25
CA ASN A 27 7.74 7.63 -15.93
C ASN A 27 8.41 7.68 -17.31
N LEU A 28 7.65 7.43 -18.38
CA LEU A 28 8.14 7.55 -19.76
C LEU A 28 7.83 8.92 -20.40
N THR A 29 7.20 9.84 -19.67
CA THR A 29 6.91 11.20 -20.18
C THR A 29 8.13 11.96 -20.72
N PRO A 30 9.36 11.79 -20.20
CA PRO A 30 10.54 12.49 -20.75
C PRO A 30 10.88 12.08 -22.19
N ILE A 31 10.44 10.91 -22.63
CA ILE A 31 10.66 10.39 -23.99
C ILE A 31 9.36 10.36 -24.82
N GLY A 32 8.33 11.09 -24.38
CA GLY A 32 7.03 11.15 -25.06
C GLY A 32 6.09 9.96 -24.81
N GLY A 33 6.41 9.10 -23.84
CA GLY A 33 5.54 8.02 -23.39
C GLY A 33 4.63 8.41 -22.23
N GLU A 34 3.92 7.43 -21.69
CA GLU A 34 3.00 7.63 -20.56
C GLU A 34 3.64 7.29 -19.21
N ARG A 35 2.97 7.66 -18.12
CA ARG A 35 3.34 7.23 -16.77
C ARG A 35 2.51 6.03 -16.36
N TYR A 36 3.16 4.99 -15.87
CA TYR A 36 2.53 3.76 -15.40
C TYR A 36 2.67 3.62 -13.89
N PHE A 37 1.67 3.00 -13.27
CA PHE A 37 1.57 2.74 -11.84
C PHE A 37 1.32 1.26 -11.65
N PHE A 38 2.04 0.63 -10.71
CA PHE A 38 1.92 -0.79 -10.43
C PHE A 38 1.91 -1.08 -8.94
N CYS A 39 1.23 -2.15 -8.56
CA CYS A 39 1.18 -2.71 -7.22
C CYS A 39 1.48 -4.21 -7.25
N ASN A 40 2.19 -4.74 -6.25
CA ASN A 40 2.44 -6.18 -6.10
C ASN A 40 1.24 -6.95 -5.51
N GLY A 41 0.13 -6.28 -5.23
CA GLY A 41 -1.05 -6.87 -4.63
C GLY A 41 -2.29 -5.99 -4.79
N VAL A 42 -3.38 -6.43 -4.17
CA VAL A 42 -4.65 -5.71 -4.10
C VAL A 42 -4.89 -5.28 -2.65
N ASN A 43 -5.76 -4.30 -2.44
CA ASN A 43 -6.17 -3.93 -1.09
C ASN A 43 -6.92 -5.11 -0.40
N GLU A 44 -7.27 -4.96 0.87
CA GLU A 44 -8.00 -5.99 1.64
C GLU A 44 -9.36 -6.37 1.04
N LYS A 45 -9.90 -5.57 0.11
CA LYS A 45 -11.15 -5.80 -0.61
C LYS A 45 -10.96 -6.46 -1.98
N GLY A 46 -9.72 -6.72 -2.39
CA GLY A 46 -9.42 -7.25 -3.73
C GLY A 46 -9.43 -6.19 -4.84
N GLU A 47 -9.44 -4.91 -4.48
CA GLU A 47 -9.47 -3.78 -5.42
C GLU A 47 -8.06 -3.19 -5.64
N PRO A 48 -7.85 -2.48 -6.76
CA PRO A 48 -6.64 -1.70 -6.98
C PRO A 48 -6.35 -0.73 -5.84
N VAL A 49 -5.07 -0.51 -5.55
CA VAL A 49 -4.68 0.34 -4.42
C VAL A 49 -4.77 1.80 -4.85
N THR A 50 -5.61 2.58 -4.17
CA THR A 50 -5.65 4.04 -4.38
C THR A 50 -4.76 4.73 -3.36
N TRP A 51 -3.71 5.40 -3.84
CA TRP A 51 -2.75 6.13 -3.00
C TRP A 51 -2.53 7.54 -3.55
N GLN A 52 -2.65 8.56 -2.69
CA GLN A 52 -2.50 9.97 -3.07
C GLN A 52 -3.38 10.37 -4.28
N GLY A 53 -4.57 9.78 -4.41
CA GLY A 53 -5.50 10.02 -5.52
C GLY A 53 -5.14 9.32 -6.83
N ARG A 54 -4.19 8.37 -6.82
CA ARG A 54 -3.77 7.58 -7.98
C ARG A 54 -4.05 6.11 -7.73
N GLN A 55 -4.43 5.40 -8.78
CA GLN A 55 -4.65 3.96 -8.73
C GLN A 55 -3.35 3.23 -9.12
N TYR A 56 -2.96 2.25 -8.32
CA TYR A 56 -1.79 1.37 -8.50
C TYR A 56 -2.23 -0.09 -8.61
#